data_AF-A0A3G1TV19-F1
#
_entry.id   AF-A0A3G1TV19-F1
#
_cell.length_a   1.000
_cell.length_b   1.000
_cell.length_c   1.000
_cell.angle_alpha   90.00
_cell.angle_beta   90.00
_cell.angle_gamma   90.00
#
_symmetry.space_group_name_H-M   'P 1'
#
loop_
_entity.id
_entity.type
_entity.pdbx_description
1 polymer ?
#
loop_
_entity_poly.entity_id
_entity_poly.type
_entity_poly.pdbx_seq_one_letter_code
_entity_poly.pdbx_strand_id
1 'polypeptide(L)'
;MLLEYRHKITDEIGVNNTRNIFKIGTVIPYSNNEEKIFYQIYGIEKFEYEHVDLLVTYQMRLIEPWSQAEIDKAVKLNRLSKFNVLGNAF
;
A
#
# COMPACT_ATOMS: atom_id res chain seq x y z
N MET A 1 -18.11 9.03 -6.43
CA MET A 1 -17.79 9.66 -5.12
C MET A 1 -16.82 8.72 -4.44
N LEU A 2 -15.51 8.96 -4.55
CA LEU A 2 -14.49 8.12 -3.93
C LEU A 2 -14.49 8.43 -2.44
N LEU A 3 -15.06 7.53 -1.64
CA LEU A 3 -14.89 7.54 -0.19
C LEU A 3 -13.42 7.23 0.09
N GLU A 4 -12.61 8.26 0.28
CA GLU A 4 -11.27 8.10 0.87
C GLU A 4 -11.48 7.53 2.28
N TYR A 5 -11.43 6.20 2.41
CA TYR A 5 -11.37 5.53 3.69
C TYR A 5 -10.03 5.90 4.35
N ARG A 6 -10.03 7.00 5.10
CA ARG A 6 -8.88 7.47 5.87
C ARG A 6 -8.77 6.62 7.13
N HIS A 7 -7.94 5.57 7.08
CA HIS A 7 -7.54 4.86 8.28
C HIS A 7 -6.33 5.57 8.90
N LYS A 8 -6.41 5.82 10.20
CA LYS A 8 -5.29 6.32 11.01
C LYS A 8 -4.75 5.16 11.82
N ILE A 9 -3.46 4.89 11.68
CA ILE A 9 -2.75 3.94 12.53
C ILE A 9 -1.63 4.72 13.22
N THR A 10 -1.57 4.59 14.54
CA THR A 10 -0.44 5.05 15.35
C THR A 10 0.41 3.83 15.65
N ASP A 11 1.70 3.90 15.31
CA ASP A 11 2.69 2.89 15.71
C ASP A 11 3.57 3.46 16.82
N GLU A 12 3.92 2.60 17.77
CA GLU A 12 4.73 2.95 18.94
C GLU A 12 6.15 2.41 18.74
N ILE A 13 7.13 3.31 18.70
CA ILE A 13 8.53 2.99 18.47
C ILE A 13 9.31 3.33 19.74
N GLY A 14 9.64 2.30 20.51
CA GLY A 14 10.29 2.40 21.81
C GLY A 14 11.66 1.76 21.88
N VAL A 15 12.39 2.03 22.96
CA VAL A 15 13.77 1.54 23.19
C VAL A 15 13.86 0.01 23.15
N ASN A 16 12.79 -0.69 23.54
CA ASN A 16 12.69 -2.15 23.54
C ASN A 16 12.07 -2.74 22.27
N ASN A 17 11.66 -1.91 21.32
CA ASN A 17 10.95 -2.32 20.11
C ASN A 17 11.65 -1.73 18.88
N THR A 18 12.49 -2.52 18.23
CA THR A 18 13.30 -2.14 17.06
C THR A 18 12.47 -2.04 15.76
N ARG A 19 11.23 -1.55 15.84
CA ARG A 19 10.42 -1.30 14.65
C ARG A 19 10.92 -0.06 13.93
N ASN A 20 11.19 -0.21 12.64
CA ASN A 20 11.61 0.90 11.79
C ASN A 20 10.40 1.77 11.44
N ILE A 21 10.60 3.09 11.44
CA ILE A 21 9.63 4.06 10.89
C ILE A 21 9.33 3.67 9.44
N PHE A 22 8.05 3.52 9.12
CA PHE A 22 7.64 3.20 7.76
C PHE A 22 7.82 4.40 6.84
N LYS A 23 8.35 4.15 5.64
CA LYS A 23 8.52 5.20 4.63
C LYS A 23 7.20 5.44 3.89
N ILE A 24 7.03 6.66 3.39
CA ILE A 24 5.93 6.96 2.46
C ILE A 24 6.08 6.05 1.22
N GLY A 25 4.97 5.47 0.78
CA GLY A 25 4.89 4.50 -0.30
C GLY A 25 4.96 3.04 0.16
N THR A 26 5.31 2.76 1.43
CA THR A 26 5.29 1.41 1.99
C THR A 26 3.87 0.83 1.92
N VAL A 27 3.79 -0.42 1.46
CA VAL A 27 2.55 -1.21 1.40
C VAL A 27 2.56 -2.22 2.55
N ILE A 28 1.51 -2.20 3.36
CA ILE A 28 1.35 -3.05 4.53
C ILE A 28 0.17 -3.99 4.30
N PRO A 29 0.37 -5.32 4.41
CA PRO A 29 -0.74 -6.27 4.40
C PRO A 29 -1.51 -6.18 5.71
N TYR A 30 -2.82 -6.06 5.62
CA TYR A 30 -3.75 -6.23 6.72
C TYR A 30 -4.60 -7.46 6.41
N SER A 31 -4.35 -8.55 7.12
CA SER A 31 -5.15 -9.76 6.98
C SER A 31 -6.17 -9.81 8.10
N ASN A 32 -7.45 -9.78 7.77
CA ASN A 32 -8.45 -10.45 8.60
C ASN A 32 -8.63 -11.87 8.04
N ASN A 33 -9.14 -12.83 8.79
CA ASN A 33 -9.11 -14.27 8.45
C ASN A 33 -9.73 -14.67 7.08
N GLU A 34 -10.39 -13.75 6.39
CA GLU A 34 -11.10 -13.98 5.12
C GLU A 34 -10.58 -13.15 3.94
N GLU A 35 -9.94 -12.00 4.19
CA GLU A 35 -9.50 -11.08 3.14
C GLU A 35 -8.09 -10.52 3.41
N LYS A 36 -7.24 -10.58 2.37
CA LYS A 36 -5.94 -9.91 2.36
C LYS A 36 -6.11 -8.52 1.76
N ILE A 37 -6.23 -7.56 2.66
CA ILE A 37 -6.38 -6.15 2.33
C ILE A 37 -4.98 -5.52 2.35
N PHE A 38 -4.69 -4.64 1.40
CA PHE A 38 -3.41 -3.94 1.35
C PHE A 38 -3.61 -2.45 1.54
N TYR A 39 -2.83 -1.84 2.43
CA TYR A 39 -2.83 -0.40 2.62
C TYR A 39 -1.50 0.19 2.17
N GLN A 40 -1.56 1.37 1.56
CA GLN A 40 -0.39 2.18 1.27
C GLN A 40 -0.31 3.35 2.23
N ILE A 41 0.85 3.53 2.87
CA ILE A 41 1.17 4.78 3.57
C ILE A 41 1.42 5.84 2.49
N TYR A 42 0.59 6.88 2.45
CA TYR A 42 0.78 8.00 1.51
C TYR A 42 1.27 9.27 2.21
N GLY A 43 1.23 9.31 3.54
CA GLY A 43 1.68 10.46 4.31
C GLY A 43 1.96 10.10 5.76
N ILE A 44 2.73 10.97 6.42
CA ILE A 44 2.92 10.96 7.86
C ILE A 44 2.17 12.16 8.41
N GLU A 45 1.23 11.92 9.32
CA GLU A 45 0.40 12.96 9.89
C GLU A 45 1.13 13.73 10.99
N LYS A 46 1.74 12.99 11.93
CA LYS A 46 2.42 13.58 13.08
C LYS A 46 3.42 12.63 13.74
N PHE A 47 4.35 13.23 14.47
CA PHE A 47 5.28 12.59 15.38
C PHE A 47 5.06 13.15 16.78
N GLU A 48 4.90 12.28 17.77
CA GLU A 48 4.71 12.65 19.17
C GLU A 48 5.60 11.79 20.05
N TYR A 49 6.00 12.30 21.21
CA TYR A 49 6.74 11.52 22.20
C TYR A 49 5.85 11.25 23.41
N GLU A 50 5.76 10.00 23.82
CA GLU A 50 5.14 9.59 25.07
C GLU A 50 6.22 8.94 25.94
N HIS A 51 6.68 9.67 26.97
CA HIS A 51 7.85 9.30 27.78
C HIS A 51 9.12 9.05 26.95
N VAL A 52 9.53 7.79 26.80
CA VAL A 52 10.72 7.36 26.03
C VAL A 52 10.36 6.81 24.65
N ASP A 53 9.07 6.75 24.34
CA ASP A 53 8.56 6.14 23.12
C ASP A 53 8.16 7.22 22.10
N LEU A 54 8.47 6.97 20.84
CA LEU A 54 8.07 7.80 19.71
C LEU A 54 6.79 7.21 19.09
N LEU A 55 5.72 7.99 19.13
CA LEU A 55 4.47 7.70 18.45
C LEU A 55 4.49 8.33 17.05
N VAL A 56 4.23 7.52 16.02
CA VAL A 56 4.10 8.00 14.64
C VAL A 56 2.72 7.69 14.12
N THR A 57 1.97 8.72 13.75
CA THR A 57 0.64 8.56 13.13
C THR A 57 0.77 8.66 11.61
N TYR A 58 0.36 7.60 10.92
CA TYR A 58 0.41 7.52 9.47
C TYR A 58 -0.95 7.77 8.83
N GLN A 59 -0.92 8.35 7.64
CA GLN A 59 -2.07 8.41 6.75
C GLN A 59 -2.00 7.27 5.75
N MET A 60 -3.02 6.42 5.76
CA MET A 60 -3.08 5.21 4.94
C MET A 60 -4.27 5.25 3.99
N ARG A 61 -4.06 4.74 2.79
CA ARG A 61 -5.12 4.52 1.80
C ARG A 61 -5.21 3.05 1.46
N LEU A 62 -6.44 2.57 1.30
CA LEU A 62 -6.70 1.23 0.82
C LEU A 62 -6.24 1.10 -0.64
N ILE A 63 -5.51 0.03 -0.94
CA ILE A 63 -5.31 -0.43 -2.32
C ILE A 63 -6.44 -1.41 -2.61
N GLU A 64 -7.42 -0.96 -3.39
CA GLU A 64 -8.52 -1.82 -3.80
C GLU A 64 -7.98 -2.97 -4.68
N PRO A 65 -8.43 -4.21 -4.45
CA PRO A 65 -8.10 -5.31 -5.33
C PRO A 65 -8.68 -5.03 -6.72
N TRP A 66 -7.91 -5.34 -7.76
CA TRP A 66 -8.39 -5.21 -9.12
C TRP A 66 -9.55 -6.18 -9.37
N SER A 67 -10.57 -5.71 -10.08
CA SER A 67 -11.60 -6.61 -10.59
C SER A 67 -11.01 -7.60 -11.59
N GLN A 68 -11.63 -8.78 -11.74
CA GLN A 68 -11.18 -9.77 -12.72
C GLN A 68 -11.11 -9.19 -14.15
N ALA A 69 -12.06 -8.32 -14.50
CA ALA A 69 -12.08 -7.65 -15.81
C ALA A 69 -10.86 -6.73 -16.02
N GLU A 70 -10.41 -6.02 -14.99
CA GLU A 70 -9.22 -5.18 -15.04
C GLU A 70 -7.95 -6.02 -15.17
N ILE A 71 -7.88 -7.13 -14.43
CA ILE A 71 -6.79 -8.09 -14.53
C ILE A 71 -6.71 -8.64 -15.96
N ASP A 72 -7.83 -9.12 -16.51
CA ASP A 72 -7.89 -9.70 -17.85
C ASP A 72 -7.50 -8.67 -18.93
N LYS A 73 -7.95 -7.43 -18.78
CA LYS A 73 -7.59 -6.32 -19.68
C LYS A 73 -6.08 -6.03 -19.61
N ALA A 74 -5.50 -5.96 -18.42
CA ALA A 74 -4.07 -5.73 -18.23
C ALA A 74 -3.22 -6.86 -18.83
N VAL A 75 -3.64 -8.11 -18.63
CA VAL A 75 -2.98 -9.29 -19.23
C VAL A 75 -3.07 -9.24 -20.76
N LYS A 76 -4.23 -8.89 -21.32
CA LYS A 76 -4.42 -8.76 -22.77
C LYS A 76 -3.52 -7.66 -23.36
N LEU A 77 -3.46 -6.50 -22.73
CA LEU A 77 -2.57 -5.40 -23.15
C LEU A 77 -1.09 -5.79 -23.10
N ASN A 78 -0.67 -6.50 -22.06
CA ASN A 78 0.71 -6.99 -21.93
C ASN A 78 1.06 -8.00 -23.04
N ARG A 79 0.15 -8.92 -23.36
CA ARG A 79 0.33 -9.86 -24.47
C ARG A 79 0.48 -9.09 -25.79
N LEU A 80 -0.41 -8.15 -26.07
CA LEU A 80 -0.38 -7.35 -27.30
C LEU A 80 0.90 -6.52 -27.43
N SER A 81 1.41 -5.94 -26.35
CA SER A 81 2.67 -5.17 -26.41
C SER A 81 3.86 -6.04 -26.78
N LYS A 82 3.91 -7.29 -26.27
CA LYS A 82 4.96 -8.26 -26.62
C LYS A 82 4.85 -8.75 -28.07
N PHE A 83 3.64 -8.92 -28.59
CA PHE A 83 3.44 -9.25 -30.01
C PHE A 83 3.84 -8.10 -30.94
N ASN A 84 3.65 -6.85 -30.53
CA ASN A 84 4.06 -5.68 -31.32
C ASN A 84 5.58 -5.60 -31.50
N VAL A 85 6.36 -6.08 -30.52
CA VAL A 85 7.83 -6.15 -30.60
C VAL A 85 8.28 -7.20 -31.63
N LEU A 86 7.54 -8.30 -31.79
CA LEU A 86 7.85 -9.35 -32.78
C LEU A 86 7.43 -8.96 -34.21
N GLY A 87 6.35 -8.19 -34.36
CA GLY A 87 5.88 -7.71 -35.67
C GLY A 87 6.79 -6.67 -36.33
N ASN A 88 7.55 -5.90 -35.54
CA ASN A 88 8.53 -4.92 -36.03
C ASN A 88 9.96 -5.48 -36.14
N ALA A 89 10.15 -6.79 -35.94
CA ALA A 89 11.45 -7.45 -36.01
C ALA A 89 11.70 -8.20 -37.33
N PHE A 90 10.84 -8.01 -38.34
CA PHE A 90 10.95 -8.58 -39.68
C PHE A 90 10.85 -7.49 -40.75
#